data_AF-A0A7S2EQH5-F1
#
_entry.id   AF-A0A7S2EQH5-F1
#
_cell.length_a   1.000
_cell.length_b   1.000
_cell.length_c   1.000
_cell.angle_alpha   90.00
_cell.angle_beta   90.00
_cell.angle_gamma   90.00
#
_symmetry.space_group_name_H-M   'P 1'
#
loop_
_entity.id
_entity.type
_entity.pdbx_description
1 polymer ?
#
loop_
_entity_poly.entity_id
_entity_poly.type
_entity_poly.pdbx_seq_one_letter_code
_entity_poly.pdbx_strand_id
1 'polypeptide(L)'
;WQYIRDKSNSALSAPSVISNIEELNSQSLKAKQTCVVKQVRAHQQLMTEIEFEWLRQWYVQGSKHAKLHPYWHKPIEDLISVFRELEKQSVSVLKLCEDSASKFSPIVSEELFDTIIEAAEERMQLRRSWHKRLQDIIFQSIPVEERPTKCPVLDRETFDSSCEMPENLKGLTKNLRMWRAQFMSLRENECTTVICKDKSKNAASLTKKEQKRVASNWE
;
A
#
# COMPACT_ATOMS: atom_id res chain seq x y z
N TRP A 1 6.55 9.10 -19.69
CA TRP A 1 7.32 8.82 -18.46
C TRP A 1 7.54 10.07 -17.60
N GLN A 2 7.60 11.28 -18.19
CA GLN A 2 7.70 12.56 -17.46
C GLN A 2 6.72 12.68 -16.28
N TYR A 3 5.43 12.42 -16.55
CA TYR A 3 4.37 12.44 -15.53
C TYR A 3 4.68 11.58 -14.30
N ILE A 4 4.97 10.29 -14.50
CA ILE A 4 5.22 9.37 -13.40
C ILE A 4 6.55 9.67 -12.70
N ARG A 5 7.57 10.17 -13.43
CA ARG A 5 8.82 10.64 -12.84
C ARG A 5 8.55 11.78 -11.88
N ASP A 6 7.86 12.82 -12.32
CA ASP A 6 7.64 14.01 -11.51
C ASP A 6 6.77 13.68 -10.29
N LYS A 7 5.76 12.82 -10.47
CA LYS A 7 4.95 12.27 -9.38
C LYS A 7 5.78 11.48 -8.38
N SER A 8 6.71 10.65 -8.86
CA SER A 8 7.63 9.88 -8.02
C SER A 8 8.60 10.76 -7.25
N ASN A 9 9.21 11.73 -7.92
CA ASN A 9 10.12 12.69 -7.30
C ASN A 9 9.41 13.52 -6.22
N SER A 10 8.18 13.96 -6.48
CA SER A 10 7.37 14.67 -5.49
C SER A 10 7.06 13.80 -4.27
N ALA A 11 6.81 12.51 -4.46
CA ALA A 11 6.51 11.59 -3.36
C ALA A 11 7.76 11.29 -2.51
N LEU A 12 8.92 11.08 -3.14
CA LEU A 12 10.17 10.76 -2.46
C LEU A 12 10.88 11.98 -1.86
N SER A 13 10.65 13.18 -2.39
CA SER A 13 11.18 14.43 -1.83
C SER A 13 10.41 14.91 -0.61
N ALA A 14 9.19 14.41 -0.40
CA ALA A 14 8.45 14.67 0.83
C ALA A 14 9.18 14.01 2.00
N PRO A 15 9.23 14.64 3.19
CA PRO A 15 9.77 13.99 4.38
C PRO A 15 9.07 12.64 4.57
N SER A 16 9.83 11.60 4.96
CA SER A 16 9.25 10.28 5.20
C SER A 16 8.02 10.41 6.10
N VAL A 17 7.01 9.54 5.88
CA VAL A 17 5.77 9.52 6.69
C VAL A 17 6.07 9.51 8.20
N ILE A 18 7.21 8.91 8.58
CA ILE A 18 7.69 8.79 9.96
C ILE A 18 8.41 10.05 10.44
N SER A 19 9.23 10.70 9.61
CA SER A 19 9.93 11.95 10.00
C SER A 19 8.97 13.13 10.18
N ASN A 20 7.85 13.14 9.46
CA ASN A 20 6.76 14.11 9.70
C ASN A 20 6.16 14.03 11.11
N ILE A 21 6.40 12.95 11.88
CA ILE A 21 5.89 12.80 13.24
C ILE A 21 6.65 13.73 14.22
N GLU A 22 7.94 13.98 13.97
CA GLU A 22 8.83 14.72 14.87
C GLU A 22 8.88 16.24 14.59
N GLU A 23 8.73 16.67 13.33
CA GLU A 23 8.91 18.08 12.93
C GLU A 23 7.65 18.97 13.11
N LEU A 24 6.48 18.39 13.35
CA LEU A 24 5.20 19.14 13.37
C LEU A 24 4.88 19.80 14.74
N ASN A 25 5.86 20.28 15.49
CA ASN A 25 5.68 20.75 16.88
C ASN A 25 4.66 21.91 17.07
N SER A 26 4.26 22.61 16.02
CA SER A 26 3.28 23.72 16.05
C SER A 26 1.85 23.35 15.60
N GLN A 27 1.60 22.12 15.12
CA GLN A 27 0.28 21.72 14.60
C GLN A 27 -0.55 20.92 15.60
N SER A 28 -1.89 21.07 15.52
CA SER A 28 -2.82 20.25 16.29
C SER A 28 -2.72 18.78 15.91
N LEU A 29 -2.94 17.87 16.86
CA LEU A 29 -2.84 16.43 16.63
C LEU A 29 -3.69 15.93 15.45
N LYS A 30 -4.92 16.46 15.33
CA LYS A 30 -5.83 16.12 14.22
C LYS A 30 -5.26 16.53 12.86
N ALA A 31 -4.59 17.68 12.78
CA ALA A 31 -3.95 18.13 11.55
C ALA A 31 -2.79 17.20 11.17
N LYS A 32 -1.98 16.77 12.14
CA LYS A 32 -0.90 15.79 11.92
C LYS A 32 -1.43 14.45 11.42
N GLN A 33 -2.44 13.89 12.10
CA GLN A 33 -3.11 12.64 11.69
C GLN A 33 -3.64 12.74 10.26
N THR A 34 -4.29 13.86 9.92
CA THR A 34 -4.83 14.10 8.56
C THR A 34 -3.71 14.19 7.52
N CYS A 35 -2.60 14.84 7.85
CA CYS A 35 -1.42 14.93 6.98
C CYS A 35 -0.83 13.54 6.70
N VAL A 36 -0.60 12.76 7.76
CA VAL A 36 -0.08 11.38 7.67
C VAL A 36 -0.99 10.51 6.80
N VAL A 37 -2.31 10.55 7.03
CA VAL A 37 -3.27 9.78 6.22
C VAL A 37 -3.23 10.18 4.75
N LYS A 38 -3.20 11.49 4.45
CA LYS A 38 -3.11 11.99 3.06
C LYS A 38 -1.83 11.53 2.37
N GLN A 39 -0.70 11.61 3.07
CA GLN A 39 0.59 11.19 2.54
C GLN A 39 0.62 9.69 2.28
N VAL A 40 0.17 8.86 3.24
CA VAL A 40 0.09 7.40 3.08
C VAL A 40 -0.86 7.03 1.95
N ARG A 41 -1.99 7.74 1.80
CA ARG A 41 -2.91 7.51 0.67
C ARG A 41 -2.24 7.76 -0.68
N ALA A 42 -1.61 8.92 -0.84
CA ALA A 42 -0.90 9.28 -2.08
C ALA A 42 0.23 8.29 -2.38
N HIS A 43 0.96 7.88 -1.34
CA HIS A 43 2.02 6.87 -1.41
C HIS A 43 1.51 5.53 -1.93
N GLN A 44 0.46 4.99 -1.30
CA GLN A 44 -0.10 3.70 -1.71
C GLN A 44 -0.70 3.74 -3.12
N GLN A 45 -1.31 4.87 -3.52
CA GLN A 45 -1.82 5.08 -4.88
C GLN A 45 -0.69 5.10 -5.91
N LEU A 46 0.41 5.81 -5.63
CA LEU A 46 1.58 5.84 -6.50
C LEU A 46 2.20 4.43 -6.66
N MET A 47 2.32 3.69 -5.56
CA MET A 47 2.85 2.33 -5.59
C MET A 47 1.99 1.41 -6.48
N THR A 48 0.66 1.50 -6.35
CA THR A 48 -0.29 0.76 -7.20
C THR A 48 -0.16 1.17 -8.67
N GLU A 49 -0.08 2.47 -8.96
CA GLU A 49 0.08 2.96 -10.33
C GLU A 49 1.40 2.49 -10.97
N ILE A 50 2.53 2.59 -10.26
CA ILE A 50 3.83 2.10 -10.75
C ILE A 50 3.73 0.59 -11.05
N GLU A 51 3.13 -0.20 -10.16
CA GLU A 51 2.99 -1.64 -10.36
C GLU A 51 2.18 -1.97 -11.63
N PHE A 52 0.98 -1.39 -11.78
CA PHE A 52 0.01 -1.85 -12.78
C PHE A 52 -0.01 -1.07 -14.08
N GLU A 53 0.32 0.22 -14.06
CA GLU A 53 0.32 1.08 -15.26
C GLU A 53 1.68 1.14 -15.93
N TRP A 54 2.76 0.79 -15.20
CA TRP A 54 4.13 0.88 -15.73
C TRP A 54 4.85 -0.45 -15.73
N LEU A 55 5.13 -1.05 -14.57
CA LEU A 55 6.00 -2.22 -14.48
C LEU A 55 5.34 -3.43 -15.16
N ARG A 56 4.13 -3.83 -14.74
CA ARG A 56 3.46 -4.99 -15.34
C ARG A 56 3.17 -4.78 -16.84
N GLN A 57 2.87 -3.55 -17.27
CA GLN A 57 2.67 -3.23 -18.69
C GLN A 57 3.96 -3.31 -19.52
N TRP A 58 5.10 -2.94 -18.94
CA TRP A 58 6.39 -3.07 -19.62
C TRP A 58 6.79 -4.54 -19.76
N TYR A 59 6.73 -5.29 -18.65
CA TYR A 59 7.24 -6.66 -18.59
C TYR A 59 6.34 -7.68 -19.31
N VAL A 60 5.03 -7.41 -19.48
CA VAL A 60 4.11 -8.30 -20.21
C VAL A 60 4.42 -8.39 -21.72
N GLN A 61 5.10 -7.39 -22.30
CA GLN A 61 5.37 -7.29 -23.74
C GLN A 61 6.62 -8.05 -24.21
N GLY A 62 7.40 -8.56 -23.26
CA GLY A 62 8.55 -9.42 -23.54
C GLY A 62 9.84 -8.72 -23.98
N SER A 63 10.85 -9.55 -24.18
CA SER A 63 12.23 -9.09 -24.44
C SER A 63 12.42 -8.44 -25.81
N LYS A 64 11.65 -8.84 -26.82
CA LYS A 64 11.68 -8.22 -28.16
C LYS A 64 11.23 -6.77 -28.10
N HIS A 65 10.14 -6.49 -27.37
CA HIS A 65 9.69 -5.12 -27.11
C HIS A 65 10.80 -4.31 -26.42
N ALA A 66 11.41 -4.84 -25.35
CA ALA A 66 12.49 -4.15 -24.65
C ALA A 66 13.67 -3.79 -25.59
N LYS A 67 14.11 -4.72 -26.45
CA LYS A 67 15.18 -4.49 -27.45
C LYS A 67 14.84 -3.38 -28.43
N LEU A 68 13.59 -3.28 -28.87
CA LEU A 68 13.13 -2.26 -29.82
C LEU A 68 12.98 -0.87 -29.17
N HIS A 69 12.91 -0.81 -27.85
CA HIS A 69 12.63 0.41 -27.09
C HIS A 69 13.76 0.75 -26.10
N PRO A 70 15.01 0.97 -26.57
CA PRO A 70 16.17 1.18 -25.70
C PRO A 70 16.02 2.37 -24.75
N TYR A 71 15.32 3.42 -25.20
CA TYR A 71 15.03 4.62 -24.43
C TYR A 71 14.34 4.35 -23.09
N TRP A 72 13.55 3.27 -22.99
CA TRP A 72 12.72 2.98 -21.82
C TRP A 72 13.44 2.21 -20.71
N HIS A 73 14.61 1.64 -20.95
CA HIS A 73 15.34 0.88 -19.92
C HIS A 73 15.62 1.73 -18.68
N LYS A 74 16.24 2.90 -18.85
CA LYS A 74 16.58 3.76 -17.72
C LYS A 74 15.33 4.25 -16.96
N PRO A 75 14.27 4.75 -17.61
CA PRO A 75 13.00 5.05 -16.93
C PRO A 75 12.42 3.87 -16.15
N ILE A 76 12.46 2.65 -16.68
CA ILE A 76 11.94 1.46 -15.97
C ILE A 76 12.81 1.10 -14.76
N GLU A 77 14.13 1.20 -14.86
CA GLU A 77 15.05 1.02 -13.73
C GLU A 77 14.82 2.06 -12.62
N ASP A 78 14.55 3.31 -13.00
CA ASP A 78 14.23 4.37 -12.04
C ASP A 78 12.90 4.07 -11.34
N LEU A 79 11.87 3.63 -12.07
CA LEU A 79 10.59 3.22 -11.48
C LEU A 79 10.72 2.00 -10.57
N ILE A 80 11.59 1.05 -10.90
CA ILE A 80 11.94 -0.09 -10.03
C ILE A 80 12.53 0.42 -8.71
N SER A 81 13.44 1.40 -8.77
CA SER A 81 14.09 1.97 -7.59
C SER A 81 13.08 2.73 -6.72
N VAL A 82 12.21 3.52 -7.34
CA VAL A 82 11.10 4.20 -6.65
C VAL A 82 10.19 3.17 -5.97
N PHE A 83 9.78 2.12 -6.69
CA PHE A 83 8.88 1.09 -6.14
C PHE A 83 9.45 0.43 -4.88
N ARG A 84 10.75 0.10 -4.88
CA ARG A 84 11.43 -0.47 -3.70
C ARG A 84 11.40 0.48 -2.51
N GLU A 85 11.64 1.76 -2.73
CA GLU A 85 11.58 2.75 -1.65
C GLU A 85 10.15 2.91 -1.14
N LEU A 86 9.15 2.87 -2.01
CA LEU A 86 7.74 2.88 -1.61
C LEU A 86 7.36 1.63 -0.79
N GLU A 87 7.90 0.46 -1.11
CA GLU A 87 7.71 -0.75 -0.30
C GLU A 87 8.32 -0.60 1.09
N LYS A 88 9.57 -0.17 1.18
CA LYS A 88 10.27 0.04 2.46
C LYS A 88 9.52 1.01 3.37
N GLN A 89 9.03 2.11 2.81
CA GLN A 89 8.20 3.07 3.55
C GLN A 89 6.86 2.45 3.95
N SER A 90 6.24 1.63 3.09
CA SER A 90 5.01 0.90 3.43
C SER A 90 5.24 -0.04 4.62
N VAL A 91 6.32 -0.83 4.62
CA VAL A 91 6.69 -1.71 5.75
C VAL A 91 6.90 -0.91 7.03
N SER A 92 7.53 0.27 6.92
CA SER A 92 7.74 1.13 8.08
C SER A 92 6.43 1.67 8.66
N VAL A 93 5.46 2.03 7.80
CA VAL A 93 4.10 2.43 8.21
C VAL A 93 3.34 1.24 8.81
N LEU A 94 3.49 0.03 8.26
CA LEU A 94 2.88 -1.17 8.83
C LEU A 94 3.40 -1.47 10.23
N LYS A 95 4.71 -1.33 10.45
CA LYS A 95 5.33 -1.47 11.77
C LYS A 95 4.79 -0.43 12.74
N LEU A 96 4.64 0.83 12.31
CA LEU A 96 4.00 1.87 13.12
C LEU A 96 2.56 1.48 13.51
N CYS A 97 1.79 0.90 12.58
CA CYS A 97 0.44 0.40 12.86
C CYS A 97 0.44 -0.77 13.87
N GLU A 98 1.34 -1.73 13.72
CA GLU A 98 1.51 -2.86 14.65
C GLU A 98 1.92 -2.38 16.04
N ASP A 99 2.94 -1.51 16.13
CA ASP A 99 3.41 -0.93 17.38
C ASP A 99 2.27 -0.15 18.07
N SER A 100 1.48 0.61 17.29
CA SER A 100 0.34 1.38 17.82
C SER A 100 -0.79 0.51 18.38
N ALA A 101 -0.94 -0.71 17.88
CA ALA A 101 -1.92 -1.68 18.37
C ALA A 101 -1.52 -2.30 19.71
N SER A 102 -0.23 -2.25 20.07
CA SER A 102 0.30 -2.70 21.36
C SER A 102 0.49 -1.55 22.34
N LYS A 103 0.95 -0.40 21.85
CA LYS A 103 1.20 0.83 22.62
C LYS A 103 0.58 2.00 21.89
N PHE A 104 -0.45 2.60 22.48
CA PHE A 104 -1.20 3.69 21.84
C PHE A 104 -0.26 4.81 21.36
N SER A 105 -0.36 5.13 20.07
CA SER A 105 0.38 6.22 19.43
C SER A 105 -0.61 7.27 18.92
N PRO A 106 -0.57 8.51 19.44
CA PRO A 106 -1.58 9.51 19.13
C PRO A 106 -1.54 9.96 17.66
N ILE A 107 -0.42 9.76 16.97
CA ILE A 107 -0.28 10.12 15.55
C ILE A 107 -0.99 9.14 14.61
N VAL A 108 -1.19 7.90 15.06
CA VAL A 108 -1.95 6.91 14.32
C VAL A 108 -3.44 7.18 14.52
N SER A 109 -4.19 7.12 13.42
CA SER A 109 -5.64 7.26 13.45
C SER A 109 -6.30 5.99 12.92
N GLU A 110 -7.57 5.79 13.24
CA GLU A 110 -8.37 4.72 12.66
C GLU A 110 -8.41 4.82 11.11
N GLU A 111 -8.45 6.05 10.58
CA GLU A 111 -8.45 6.30 9.15
C GLU A 111 -7.13 5.87 8.47
N LEU A 112 -6.01 5.87 9.19
CA LEU A 112 -4.75 5.35 8.67
C LEU A 112 -4.85 3.85 8.39
N PHE A 113 -5.41 3.08 9.33
CA PHE A 113 -5.67 1.65 9.11
C PHE A 113 -6.61 1.43 7.93
N ASP A 114 -7.73 2.17 7.88
CA ASP A 114 -8.71 2.07 6.79
C ASP A 114 -8.05 2.34 5.43
N THR A 115 -7.21 3.38 5.35
CA THR A 115 -6.51 3.76 4.12
C THR A 115 -5.56 2.66 3.62
N ILE A 116 -4.80 2.02 4.52
CA ILE A 116 -3.87 0.95 4.13
C ILE A 116 -4.63 -0.33 3.76
N ILE A 117 -5.69 -0.67 4.51
CA ILE A 117 -6.56 -1.82 4.22
C ILE A 117 -7.16 -1.69 2.82
N GLU A 118 -7.79 -0.55 2.52
CA GLU A 118 -8.40 -0.30 1.22
C GLU A 118 -7.37 -0.42 0.08
N ALA A 119 -6.20 0.18 0.24
CA ALA A 119 -5.14 0.11 -0.76
C ALA A 119 -4.61 -1.31 -0.96
N ALA A 120 -4.43 -2.07 0.12
CA ALA A 120 -3.96 -3.45 0.06
C ALA A 120 -4.98 -4.37 -0.64
N GLU A 121 -6.27 -4.18 -0.37
CA GLU A 121 -7.33 -4.95 -1.02
C GLU A 121 -7.47 -4.65 -2.51
N GLU A 122 -7.41 -3.36 -2.88
CA GLU A 122 -7.41 -2.93 -4.28
C GLU A 122 -6.22 -3.53 -5.03
N ARG A 123 -5.00 -3.38 -4.48
CA ARG A 123 -3.79 -3.96 -5.06
C ARG A 123 -3.90 -5.48 -5.18
N MET A 124 -4.42 -6.17 -4.16
CA MET A 124 -4.62 -7.62 -4.21
C MET A 124 -5.59 -8.05 -5.33
N GLN A 125 -6.66 -7.30 -5.57
CA GLN A 125 -7.59 -7.60 -6.66
C GLN A 125 -6.92 -7.40 -8.03
N LEU A 126 -6.17 -6.32 -8.19
CA LEU A 126 -5.42 -6.08 -9.42
C LEU A 126 -4.37 -7.18 -9.66
N ARG A 127 -3.61 -7.59 -8.63
CA ARG A 127 -2.66 -8.73 -8.73
C ARG A 127 -3.34 -10.01 -9.19
N ARG A 128 -4.53 -10.32 -8.69
CA ARG A 128 -5.31 -11.50 -9.13
C ARG A 128 -5.73 -11.40 -10.59
N SER A 129 -6.23 -10.26 -11.02
CA SER A 129 -6.63 -10.03 -12.41
C SER A 129 -5.44 -10.18 -13.36
N TRP A 130 -4.28 -9.62 -12.97
CA TRP A 130 -3.04 -9.77 -13.73
C TRP A 130 -2.52 -11.19 -13.74
N HIS A 131 -2.56 -11.91 -12.61
CA HIS A 131 -2.18 -13.31 -12.54
C HIS A 131 -3.03 -14.17 -13.48
N LYS A 132 -4.35 -13.96 -13.47
CA LYS A 132 -5.27 -14.64 -14.40
C LYS A 132 -4.95 -14.32 -15.86
N ARG A 133 -4.66 -13.04 -16.18
CA ARG A 133 -4.26 -12.62 -17.52
C ARG A 133 -3.00 -13.36 -17.97
N LEU A 134 -1.96 -13.41 -17.14
CA LEU A 134 -0.69 -14.05 -17.48
C LEU A 134 -0.78 -15.58 -17.65
N GLN A 135 -1.86 -16.21 -17.18
CA GLN A 135 -2.14 -17.64 -17.38
C GLN A 135 -2.88 -17.95 -18.68
N ASP A 136 -3.25 -16.94 -19.47
CA ASP A 136 -3.97 -17.13 -20.72
C ASP A 136 -3.14 -17.93 -21.75
N ILE A 137 -3.80 -18.85 -22.45
CA ILE A 137 -3.21 -19.71 -23.48
C ILE A 137 -2.61 -18.91 -24.64
N ILE A 138 -3.06 -17.66 -24.86
CA ILE A 138 -2.51 -16.79 -25.90
C ILE A 138 -0.98 -16.62 -25.74
N PHE A 139 -0.48 -16.55 -24.50
CA PHE A 139 0.94 -16.41 -24.23
C PHE A 139 1.75 -17.67 -24.59
N GLN A 140 1.11 -18.82 -24.72
CA GLN A 140 1.74 -20.05 -25.21
C GLN A 140 1.84 -20.05 -26.74
N SER A 141 0.93 -19.35 -27.42
CA SER A 141 0.89 -19.28 -28.89
C SER A 141 1.87 -18.28 -29.51
N ILE A 142 2.26 -17.23 -28.76
CA ILE A 142 3.17 -16.21 -29.26
C ILE A 142 4.66 -16.62 -29.13
N PRO A 143 5.56 -16.04 -29.95
CA PRO A 143 7.00 -16.30 -29.88
C PRO A 143 7.58 -16.05 -28.49
N VAL A 144 8.56 -16.85 -28.08
CA VAL A 144 9.16 -16.80 -26.73
C VAL A 144 9.63 -15.39 -26.35
N GLU A 145 10.16 -14.66 -27.31
CA GLU A 145 10.70 -13.31 -27.13
C GLU A 145 9.64 -12.21 -26.96
N GLU A 146 8.38 -12.50 -27.31
CA GLU A 146 7.21 -11.61 -27.13
C GLU A 146 6.37 -12.02 -25.89
N ARG A 147 6.76 -13.08 -25.18
CA ARG A 147 6.09 -13.53 -23.96
C ARG A 147 6.42 -12.63 -22.77
N PRO A 148 5.53 -12.58 -21.76
CA PRO A 148 5.79 -11.90 -20.51
C PRO A 148 7.15 -12.31 -19.90
N THR A 149 7.90 -11.33 -19.44
CA THR A 149 9.20 -11.51 -18.79
C THR A 149 9.09 -11.23 -17.30
N LYS A 150 10.01 -11.83 -16.50
CA LYS A 150 10.04 -11.60 -15.06
C LYS A 150 10.42 -10.15 -14.74
N CYS A 151 9.63 -9.50 -13.89
CA CYS A 151 9.94 -8.20 -13.33
C CYS A 151 10.83 -8.37 -12.08
N PRO A 152 12.02 -7.74 -12.00
CA PRO A 152 12.96 -7.92 -10.88
C PRO A 152 12.41 -7.57 -9.49
N VAL A 153 11.36 -6.74 -9.41
CA VAL A 153 10.77 -6.31 -8.14
C VAL A 153 9.42 -6.94 -7.83
N LEU A 154 8.74 -7.53 -8.81
CA LEU A 154 7.43 -8.16 -8.59
C LEU A 154 7.53 -9.69 -8.56
N ASP A 155 8.47 -10.26 -9.31
CA ASP A 155 8.66 -11.71 -9.44
C ASP A 155 9.94 -12.17 -8.71
N ARG A 156 10.15 -11.66 -7.49
CA ARG A 156 11.32 -12.00 -6.65
C ARG A 156 11.23 -13.45 -6.16
N GLU A 157 12.37 -14.12 -6.11
CA GLU A 157 12.47 -15.48 -5.56
C GLU A 157 12.68 -15.47 -4.04
N THR A 158 13.35 -14.44 -3.53
CA THR A 158 13.58 -14.20 -2.10
C THR A 158 12.71 -13.05 -1.62
N PHE A 159 12.18 -13.16 -0.41
CA PHE A 159 11.35 -12.13 0.22
C PHE A 159 12.03 -11.62 1.50
N ASP A 160 12.32 -10.32 1.55
CA ASP A 160 12.81 -9.64 2.74
C ASP A 160 11.68 -8.85 3.42
N SER A 161 11.10 -9.44 4.46
CA SER A 161 10.00 -8.82 5.22
C SER A 161 10.37 -7.50 5.90
N SER A 162 11.65 -7.13 5.99
CA SER A 162 12.08 -5.86 6.59
C SER A 162 11.93 -4.67 5.65
N CYS A 163 11.87 -4.89 4.34
CA CYS A 163 11.82 -3.82 3.35
C CYS A 163 10.87 -4.08 2.16
N GLU A 164 10.26 -5.26 2.07
CA GLU A 164 9.41 -5.66 0.95
C GLU A 164 7.96 -5.91 1.38
N MET A 165 7.01 -5.59 0.50
CA MET A 165 5.60 -5.91 0.69
C MET A 165 5.31 -7.30 0.12
N PRO A 166 4.62 -8.21 0.83
CA PRO A 166 4.37 -9.54 0.32
C PRO A 166 3.49 -9.51 -0.95
N GLU A 167 3.71 -10.44 -1.89
CA GLU A 167 2.89 -10.51 -3.11
C GLU A 167 1.42 -10.82 -2.75
N ASN A 168 1.21 -11.75 -1.81
CA ASN A 168 -0.11 -12.06 -1.27
C ASN A 168 -0.42 -11.22 -0.03
N LEU A 169 -1.29 -10.22 -0.21
CA LEU A 169 -1.64 -9.26 0.83
C LEU A 169 -2.74 -9.75 1.78
N LYS A 170 -3.35 -10.93 1.57
CA LYS A 170 -4.47 -11.42 2.41
C LYS A 170 -4.11 -11.49 3.91
N GLY A 171 -2.94 -12.05 4.22
CA GLY A 171 -2.46 -12.17 5.60
C GLY A 171 -2.24 -10.80 6.24
N LEU A 172 -1.63 -9.89 5.48
CA LEU A 172 -1.41 -8.52 5.90
C LEU A 172 -2.74 -7.77 6.18
N THR A 173 -3.72 -7.86 5.28
CA THR A 173 -5.04 -7.23 5.48
C THR A 173 -5.74 -7.78 6.74
N LYS A 174 -5.60 -9.09 7.00
CA LYS A 174 -6.13 -9.71 8.23
C LYS A 174 -5.44 -9.13 9.48
N ASN A 175 -4.11 -9.02 9.46
CA ASN A 175 -3.35 -8.44 10.56
C ASN A 175 -3.73 -6.97 10.80
N LEU A 176 -3.81 -6.16 9.74
CA LEU A 176 -4.24 -4.76 9.83
C LEU A 176 -5.64 -4.60 10.46
N ARG A 177 -6.60 -5.45 10.10
CA ARG A 177 -7.94 -5.44 10.72
C ARG A 177 -7.89 -5.80 12.20
N MET A 178 -7.06 -6.75 12.59
CA MET A 178 -6.83 -7.13 13.99
C MET A 178 -6.17 -5.99 14.78
N TRP A 179 -5.07 -5.43 14.26
CA TRP A 179 -4.36 -4.31 14.85
C TRP A 179 -5.25 -3.07 15.00
N ARG A 180 -6.08 -2.78 13.99
CA ARG A 180 -7.09 -1.71 14.06
C ARG A 180 -8.05 -1.91 15.23
N ALA A 181 -8.58 -3.13 15.42
CA ALA A 181 -9.51 -3.42 16.51
C ALA A 181 -8.83 -3.29 17.90
N GLN A 182 -7.58 -3.73 18.02
CA GLN A 182 -6.76 -3.58 19.22
C GLN A 182 -6.48 -2.09 19.52
N PHE A 183 -6.04 -1.33 18.52
CA PHE A 183 -5.80 0.11 18.62
C PHE A 183 -7.04 0.87 19.09
N MET A 184 -8.20 0.56 18.52
CA MET A 184 -9.47 1.19 18.90
C MET A 184 -9.84 0.91 20.36
N SER A 185 -9.64 -0.33 20.81
CA SER A 185 -9.87 -0.73 22.20
C SER A 185 -8.94 0.01 23.17
N LEU A 186 -7.66 0.18 22.81
CA LEU A 186 -6.70 0.95 23.61
C LEU A 186 -7.08 2.44 23.67
N ARG A 187 -7.46 3.03 22.55
CA ARG A 187 -7.90 4.43 22.46
C ARG A 187 -9.12 4.71 23.35
N GLU A 188 -10.08 3.79 23.37
CA GLU A 188 -11.27 3.88 24.22
C GLU A 188 -10.89 3.79 25.71
N ASN A 189 -9.96 2.91 26.09
CA ASN A 189 -9.49 2.79 27.47
C ASN A 189 -8.74 4.04 27.96
N GLU A 190 -7.89 4.64 27.12
CA GLU A 190 -7.22 5.93 27.40
C GLU A 190 -8.23 7.09 27.57
N CYS A 191 -9.37 7.03 26.86
CA CYS A 191 -10.43 8.02 26.96
C CYS A 191 -11.35 7.78 28.18
N THR A 192 -11.62 6.52 28.54
CA THR A 192 -12.46 6.15 29.70
C THR A 192 -11.74 6.20 31.04
N THR A 193 -10.41 6.34 31.07
CA THR A 193 -9.72 6.77 32.31
C THR A 193 -10.10 8.19 32.75
N VAL A 194 -10.88 8.94 31.96
CA VAL A 194 -11.44 10.26 32.31
C VAL A 194 -12.92 10.21 32.67
N ILE A 195 -13.74 9.27 32.16
CA ILE A 195 -15.18 9.15 32.48
C ILE A 195 -15.64 7.68 32.40
N CYS A 196 -16.49 7.26 33.35
CA CYS A 196 -16.96 5.89 33.63
C CYS A 196 -17.44 5.05 32.43
N LYS A 197 -17.23 3.73 32.60
CA LYS A 197 -17.32 2.62 31.63
C LYS A 197 -18.75 2.24 31.22
N ASP A 198 -18.90 1.89 29.95
CA ASP A 198 -19.75 0.77 29.52
C ASP A 198 -19.06 -0.05 28.42
N LYS A 199 -19.06 -1.38 28.56
CA LYS A 199 -18.32 -2.32 27.71
C LYS A 199 -19.22 -2.87 26.61
N SER A 200 -18.84 -2.64 25.34
CA SER A 200 -19.33 -3.42 24.21
C SER A 200 -18.16 -4.09 23.48
N LYS A 201 -18.33 -5.37 23.14
CA LYS A 201 -17.33 -6.20 22.43
C LYS A 201 -17.34 -5.83 20.95
N ASN A 202 -16.34 -5.08 20.49
CA ASN A 202 -16.20 -4.77 19.06
C ASN A 202 -15.43 -5.87 18.33
N ALA A 203 -16.18 -6.75 17.66
CA ALA A 203 -15.65 -7.60 16.60
C ALA A 203 -15.12 -6.73 15.44
N ALA A 204 -14.10 -7.22 14.73
CA ALA A 204 -13.43 -6.53 13.63
C ALA A 204 -14.43 -5.90 12.66
N SER A 205 -14.59 -4.58 12.77
CA SER A 205 -15.57 -3.80 12.01
C SER A 205 -15.03 -3.47 10.62
N LEU A 206 -15.90 -3.58 9.61
CA LEU A 206 -15.67 -3.17 8.23
C LEU A 206 -15.21 -1.70 8.16
N THR A 207 -14.38 -1.37 7.17
CA THR A 207 -14.00 0.02 6.89
C THR A 207 -15.22 0.87 6.52
N LYS A 208 -15.14 2.19 6.68
CA LYS A 208 -16.25 3.11 6.35
C LYS A 208 -16.73 2.98 4.90
N LYS A 209 -15.83 2.66 3.97
CA LYS A 209 -16.16 2.46 2.55
C LYS A 209 -16.84 1.12 2.29
N GLU A 210 -16.43 0.06 2.98
CA GLU A 210 -17.10 -1.24 2.94
C GLU A 210 -18.51 -1.15 3.53
N GLN A 211 -18.67 -0.45 4.67
CA GLN A 211 -19.99 -0.20 5.27
C GLN A 211 -20.94 0.50 4.28
N LYS A 212 -20.43 1.50 3.55
CA LYS A 212 -21.21 2.18 2.49
C LYS A 212 -21.56 1.26 1.31
N ARG A 213 -20.65 0.39 0.88
CA ARG A 213 -20.89 -0.58 -0.21
C ARG A 213 -21.90 -1.65 0.16
N VAL A 214 -21.84 -2.16 1.40
CA VAL A 214 -22.82 -3.12 1.92
C VAL A 214 -24.19 -2.45 2.03
N ALA A 215 -24.26 -1.19 2.48
CA ALA A 215 -25.51 -0.43 2.53
C ALA A 215 -26.11 -0.15 1.15
N SER A 216 -25.29 0.08 0.12
CA SER A 216 -25.75 0.35 -1.25
C SER A 216 -26.14 -0.90 -2.06
N ASN A 217 -25.89 -2.11 -1.54
CA ASN A 217 -26.28 -3.37 -2.17
C ASN A 217 -27.68 -3.86 -1.74
N TRP A 218 -28.45 -3.02 -1.02
CA TRP A 218 -29.81 -3.29 -0.55
C TRP A 218 -30.90 -2.56 -1.35
N GLU A 219 -30.63 -2.17 -2.59
CA GLU A 219 -31.63 -1.69 -3.56
C GLU A 219 -31.69 -2.60 -4.80
#